data_AF-A0A832NFL3-F1
#
_entry.id   AF-A0A832NFL3-F1
#
_cell.length_a   1.000
_cell.length_b   1.000
_cell.length_c   1.000
_cell.angle_alpha   90.00
_cell.angle_beta   90.00
_cell.angle_gamma   90.00
#
_symmetry.space_group_name_H-M   'P 1'
#
loop_
_entity.id
_entity.type
_entity.pdbx_description
1 polymer ?
#
loop_
_entity_poly.entity_id
_entity_poly.type
_entity_poly.pdbx_seq_one_letter_code
_entity_poly.pdbx_strand_id
1 'polypeptide(L)'
;MALDVMGRSIWATLLSSMPALLAALAVGVVVGMLQAATSIQEQTLVFIPKIVVVLLVLVLLGPWIFSVIEGYTVELLSRLPQMAPR
;
A
#
# COMPACT_ATOMS: atom_id res chain seq x y z
N MET A 1 9.22 20.73 -12.45
CA MET A 1 9.55 19.54 -13.26
C MET A 1 9.96 18.36 -12.40
N ALA A 2 11.15 18.34 -11.79
CA ALA A 2 11.56 17.22 -10.93
C ALA A 2 10.62 17.01 -9.72
N LEU A 3 10.23 18.11 -9.06
CA LEU A 3 9.26 18.08 -7.95
C LEU A 3 7.89 17.54 -8.36
N ASP A 4 7.43 17.79 -9.58
CA ASP A 4 6.14 17.29 -10.06
C ASP A 4 6.15 15.78 -10.30
N VAL A 5 7.27 15.26 -10.82
CA VAL A 5 7.48 13.82 -10.98
C VAL A 5 7.55 13.15 -9.61
N MET A 6 8.28 13.73 -8.66
CA MET A 6 8.33 13.23 -7.28
C MET A 6 6.95 13.28 -6.59
N GLY A 7 6.19 14.35 -6.77
CA GLY A 7 4.84 14.47 -6.20
C GLY A 7 3.91 13.38 -6.72
N ARG A 8 3.91 13.13 -8.04
CA ARG A 8 3.10 12.06 -8.64
C ARG A 8 3.56 10.66 -8.25
N SER A 9 4.87 10.41 -8.14
CA SER A 9 5.37 9.10 -7.71
C SER A 9 4.97 8.78 -6.26
N ILE A 10 5.07 9.77 -5.37
CA ILE A 10 4.61 9.67 -3.99
C ILE A 10 3.10 9.37 -3.96
N TRP A 11 2.31 10.10 -4.74
CA TRP A 11 0.87 9.89 -4.82
C TRP A 11 0.50 8.49 -5.31
N ALA A 12 1.15 8.01 -6.38
CA ALA A 12 0.93 6.65 -6.90
C ALA A 12 1.33 5.57 -5.88
N THR A 13 2.40 5.79 -5.13
CA THR A 13 2.85 4.87 -4.06
C THR A 13 1.89 4.86 -2.89
N LEU A 14 1.40 6.03 -2.47
CA LEU A 14 0.38 6.16 -1.43
C LEU A 14 -0.90 5.45 -1.82
N LEU A 15 -1.41 5.72 -3.02
CA LEU A 15 -2.66 5.13 -3.49
C LEU A 15 -2.56 3.61 -3.60
N SER A 16 -1.46 3.09 -4.16
CA SER A 16 -1.24 1.65 -4.30
C SER A 16 -1.03 0.91 -2.97
N SER A 17 -0.39 1.54 -1.98
CA SER A 17 -0.19 0.94 -0.65
C SER A 17 -1.38 1.09 0.30
N MET A 18 -2.25 2.08 0.06
CA MET A 18 -3.39 2.43 0.92
C MET A 18 -4.26 1.23 1.35
N PRO A 19 -4.69 0.31 0.45
CA PRO A 19 -5.60 -0.76 0.85
C PRO A 19 -4.93 -1.75 1.83
N ALA A 20 -3.67 -2.10 1.57
CA ALA A 20 -2.90 -2.97 2.44
C ALA A 20 -2.62 -2.32 3.81
N LEU A 21 -2.30 -1.03 3.82
CA LEU A 21 -2.06 -0.26 5.05
C LEU A 21 -3.32 -0.14 5.90
N LEU A 22 -4.46 0.20 5.29
CA LEU A 22 -5.74 0.33 6.00
C LEU A 22 -6.17 -1.00 6.61
N ALA A 23 -6.02 -2.10 5.87
CA ALA A 23 -6.34 -3.43 6.38
C ALA A 23 -5.39 -3.85 7.51
N ALA A 24 -4.08 -3.63 7.35
CA ALA A 24 -3.09 -3.90 8.38
C ALA A 24 -3.34 -3.09 9.67
N LEU A 25 -3.78 -1.83 9.52
CA LEU A 25 -4.16 -0.96 10.63
C LEU A 25 -5.41 -1.49 11.34
N ALA A 26 -6.48 -1.76 10.59
CA ALA A 26 -7.73 -2.25 11.15
C ALA A 26 -7.53 -3.54 11.96
N VAL A 27 -6.79 -4.51 11.40
CA VAL A 27 -6.46 -5.76 12.10
C VAL A 27 -5.58 -5.51 13.31
N GLY A 28 -4.57 -4.65 13.17
CA GLY A 28 -3.68 -4.31 14.29
C GLY A 28 -4.44 -3.71 15.47
N VAL A 29 -5.42 -2.84 15.21
CA VAL A 29 -6.29 -2.25 16.23
C VAL A 29 -7.16 -3.34 16.88
N VAL A 30 -7.87 -4.14 16.10
CA VAL A 30 -8.76 -5.19 16.61
C VAL A 30 -7.98 -6.20 17.46
N VAL A 31 -6.84 -6.69 16.96
CA VAL A 31 -6.03 -7.67 17.70
C VAL A 31 -5.37 -7.03 18.92
N GLY A 32 -4.92 -5.78 18.84
CA GLY A 32 -4.38 -5.06 19.99
C GLY A 32 -5.41 -4.86 21.11
N MET A 33 -6.68 -4.58 20.76
CA MET A 33 -7.77 -4.50 21.74
C MET A 33 -8.04 -5.86 22.40
N LEU A 34 -8.01 -6.95 21.63
CA LEU A 34 -8.17 -8.31 22.18
C LEU A 34 -7.03 -8.66 23.15
N GLN A 35 -5.78 -8.32 22.79
CA GLN A 35 -4.62 -8.56 23.64
C GLN A 35 -4.68 -7.77 24.95
N ALA A 36 -5.13 -6.51 24.88
CA ALA A 36 -5.35 -5.69 26.07
C ALA A 36 -6.48 -6.24 26.94
N ALA A 37 -7.57 -6.73 26.34
CA ALA A 37 -8.72 -7.26 27.07
C ALA A 37 -8.43 -8.59 27.76
N THR A 38 -7.61 -9.46 27.17
CA THR A 38 -7.29 -10.79 27.75
C THR A 38 -5.97 -10.82 28.52
N SER A 39 -5.23 -9.71 28.59
CA SER A 39 -3.88 -9.63 29.19
C SER A 39 -2.85 -10.60 28.59
N ILE A 40 -3.09 -11.11 27.37
CA ILE A 40 -2.19 -12.04 26.67
C ILE A 40 -1.34 -11.21 25.70
N GLN A 41 -0.04 -11.10 25.98
CA GLN A 41 0.93 -10.33 25.16
C GLN A 41 1.83 -11.25 24.34
N GLU A 42 1.25 -12.26 23.72
CA GLU A 42 1.97 -13.18 22.83
C GLU A 42 2.18 -12.53 21.45
N GLN A 43 3.44 -12.22 21.13
CA GLN A 43 3.79 -11.50 19.90
C GLN A 43 3.34 -12.23 18.61
N THR A 44 3.31 -13.56 18.64
CA THR A 44 2.88 -14.40 17.51
C THR A 44 1.41 -14.21 17.16
N LEU A 45 0.57 -13.94 18.17
CA LEU A 45 -0.88 -13.77 18.02
C LEU A 45 -1.23 -12.43 17.33
N VAL A 46 -0.37 -11.41 17.44
CA VAL A 46 -0.49 -10.18 16.61
C VAL A 46 -0.16 -10.47 15.15
N PHE A 47 0.88 -11.26 14.94
CA PHE A 47 1.60 -11.30 13.67
C PHE A 47 0.86 -12.12 12.61
N ILE A 48 0.35 -13.30 12.99
CA ILE A 48 -0.28 -14.24 12.04
C ILE A 48 -1.57 -13.66 11.43
N PRO A 49 -2.55 -13.16 12.22
CA PRO A 49 -3.78 -12.61 11.63
C PRO A 49 -3.51 -11.44 10.70
N LYS A 50 -2.54 -10.59 11.05
CA LYS A 50 -2.14 -9.43 10.24
C LYS A 50 -1.59 -9.84 8.87
N ILE A 51 -0.72 -10.86 8.80
CA ILE A 51 -0.17 -11.36 7.54
C ILE A 51 -1.28 -11.93 6.65
N VAL A 52 -2.16 -12.77 7.21
CA VAL A 52 -3.23 -13.42 6.45
C VAL A 52 -4.13 -12.37 5.79
N VAL A 53 -4.51 -11.32 6.54
CA VAL A 53 -5.36 -10.26 6.00
C VAL A 53 -4.65 -9.42 4.95
N VAL A 54 -3.38 -9.05 5.18
CA VAL A 54 -2.61 -8.29 4.17
C VAL A 54 -2.46 -9.09 2.88
N LEU A 55 -2.16 -10.40 2.96
CA LEU A 55 -2.09 -11.27 1.79
C LEU A 55 -3.43 -11.35 1.06
N LEU A 56 -4.53 -11.50 1.79
CA LEU A 56 -5.87 -11.50 1.20
C LEU A 56 -6.15 -10.21 0.44
N VAL A 57 -5.82 -9.07 1.04
CA VAL A 57 -5.99 -7.75 0.43
C VAL A 57 -5.13 -7.62 -0.82
N LEU A 58 -3.87 -8.07 -0.79
CA LEU A 58 -3.01 -8.05 -1.97
C LEU A 58 -3.53 -8.94 -3.10
N VAL A 59 -4.12 -10.09 -2.79
CA VAL A 59 -4.70 -10.98 -3.82
C VAL A 59 -5.96 -10.37 -4.42
N LEU A 60 -6.87 -9.85 -3.58
CA LEU A 60 -8.16 -9.31 -4.03
C LEU A 60 -8.03 -7.95 -4.73
N LEU A 61 -7.18 -7.07 -4.20
CA LEU A 61 -6.97 -5.72 -4.71
C LEU A 61 -5.70 -5.61 -5.57
N GLY A 62 -4.98 -6.72 -5.78
CA GLY A 62 -3.81 -6.79 -6.65
C GLY A 62 -4.05 -6.20 -8.04
N PRO A 63 -5.12 -6.58 -8.76
CA PRO A 63 -5.41 -6.00 -10.08
C PRO A 63 -5.57 -4.47 -10.05
N TRP A 64 -6.21 -3.95 -8.99
CA TRP A 64 -6.37 -2.51 -8.82
C TRP A 64 -5.02 -1.82 -8.54
N ILE A 65 -4.20 -2.38 -7.65
CA ILE A 65 -2.84 -1.90 -7.37
C ILE A 65 -2.01 -1.84 -8.65
N PHE A 66 -2.07 -2.89 -9.47
CA PHE A 66 -1.40 -2.95 -10.76
C PHE A 66 -1.89 -1.86 -11.72
N SER A 67 -3.20 -1.62 -11.81
CA SER A 67 -3.75 -0.56 -12.67
C SER A 67 -3.27 0.85 -12.31
N VAL A 68 -3.07 1.11 -11.01
CA VAL A 68 -2.54 2.40 -10.53
C VAL A 68 -1.08 2.58 -10.95
N ILE A 69 -0.27 1.54 -10.78
CA ILE A 69 1.15 1.55 -11.15
C ILE A 69 1.32 1.63 -12.67
N GLU A 70 0.55 0.86 -13.43
CA GLU A 70 0.53 0.90 -14.88
C GLU A 70 0.16 2.29 -15.40
N GLY A 71 -0.93 2.87 -14.89
CA GLY A 71 -1.36 4.21 -15.27
C GLY A 71 -0.28 5.27 -15.04
N TYR A 72 0.37 5.24 -13.87
CA TYR A 72 1.50 6.13 -13.58
C TYR A 72 2.69 5.88 -14.51
N THR A 73 2.98 4.62 -14.83
CA THR A 73 4.12 4.24 -15.69
C THR A 73 3.92 4.73 -17.11
N VAL A 74 2.73 4.54 -17.68
CA VAL A 74 2.36 5.04 -19.01
C VAL A 74 2.40 6.57 -19.05
N GLU A 75 1.87 7.23 -18.02
CA GLU A 75 1.95 8.69 -17.90
C GLU A 75 3.40 9.18 -17.88
N LEU A 76 4.26 8.56 -17.07
CA LEU A 76 5.67 8.91 -16.97
C LEU A 76 6.38 8.72 -18.31
N LEU A 77 6.17 7.59 -18.97
CA LEU A 77 6.79 7.26 -20.25
C LEU A 77 6.36 8.24 -21.36
N SER A 78 5.08 8.63 -21.38
CA SER A 78 4.56 9.61 -22.34
C SER A 78 5.16 11.02 -22.19
N ARG A 79 5.62 11.35 -20.98
CA ARG A 79 6.26 12.63 -20.67
C ARG A 79 7.77 12.62 -20.92
N LEU A 80 8.42 11.46 -21.01
CA LEU A 80 9.87 11.34 -21.26
C LEU A 80 10.34 12.02 -22.56
N PRO A 81 9.67 11.88 -23.72
CA PRO A 81 10.10 12.55 -24.95
C PRO A 81 10.12 14.09 -24.85
N GLN A 82 9.32 14.65 -23.94
CA GLN A 82 9.24 16.09 -23.69
C GLN A 82 10.34 16.58 -22.74
N MET A 83 10.99 15.66 -22.01
CA MET A 83 12.05 15.91 -21.05
C MET A 83 13.45 15.73 -21.63
N ALA A 84 13.57 15.04 -22.77
CA ALA A 84 14.85 14.88 -23.46
C ALA A 84 15.35 16.25 -23.97
N PRO A 85 16.54 16.72 -23.54
CA PRO A 85 17.14 17.91 -24.12
C PRO A 85 17.46 17.58 -25.58
N ARG A 86 16.95 18.39 -26.51
CA ARG A 86 17.31 18.32 -27.93
C ARG A 86 18.75 18.76 -28.12
#